data_AF-A0A1E7KME7-F1
#
_entry.id   AF-A0A1E7KME7-F1
#
_cell.length_a   1.000
_cell.length_b   1.000
_cell.length_c   1.000
_cell.angle_alpha   90.00
_cell.angle_beta   90.00
_cell.angle_gamma   90.00
#
_symmetry.space_group_name_H-M   'P 1'
#
loop_
_entity.id
_entity.type
_entity.pdbx_description
1 polymer ?
#
loop_
_entity_poly.entity_id
_entity_poly.type
_entity_poly.pdbx_seq_one_letter_code
_entity_poly.pdbx_strand_id
1 'polypeptide(L)'
;MTAADGDAIWGRTEQQDFRSRVRGCLLGGAVGDALGAGIEFDSLDDIRAAHGAVGITDFVPAYGRRGAITDDTQMTLFTMDGLIRAHVRRDTGAWHPPTDVHAAYRRWAATQRDWGPDERKREDGWLAREEWLYARRAPGNACLSGLADERMGTVEKPKNPDSKGCGTVMRSAPFGLLVGWEPKLVFQLAVECAAQTHGHPTGYLAAGAFAAIVHALARGDSLDNGVQRALAQLAARPGHEETTDALKRALGSVRQGMPSAERVQALGEGWVAEEALAIAVYCALVAEDMQHGLLLAVNHGGDSDSTGSLCGNLLGAIHGETALPPGWVAELEGRGTILELADDFAMEMTQGPALHSPASSAPAWLARYPRS
;
A
#
# COMPACT_ATOMS: atom_id res chain seq x y z
N MET A 1 20.30 16.81 5.50
CA MET A 1 19.01 17.45 5.84
C MET A 1 18.55 16.77 7.12
N THR A 2 18.63 17.47 8.25
CA THR A 2 18.38 16.90 9.57
C THR A 2 16.88 16.63 9.70
N ALA A 3 16.50 15.35 9.80
CA ALA A 3 15.21 14.99 10.37
C ALA A 3 15.12 15.68 11.72
N ALA A 4 14.04 16.42 11.97
CA ALA A 4 13.83 17.05 13.25
C ALA A 4 13.70 15.95 14.30
N ASP A 5 14.78 15.73 15.06
CA ASP A 5 14.80 14.91 16.26
C ASP A 5 13.85 15.54 17.27
N GLY A 6 12.60 15.10 17.24
CA GLY A 6 11.79 14.97 18.44
C GLY A 6 11.59 13.48 18.63
N ASP A 7 12.29 12.89 19.60
CA ASP A 7 11.78 11.69 20.28
C ASP A 7 10.41 12.07 20.83
N ALA A 8 9.38 11.98 20.00
CA ALA A 8 8.01 12.13 20.44
C ALA A 8 7.82 11.03 21.48
N ILE A 9 7.69 11.42 22.74
CA ILE A 9 7.44 10.47 23.81
C ILE A 9 6.02 9.95 23.57
N TRP A 10 5.92 8.81 22.90
CA TRP A 10 4.66 8.16 22.60
C TRP A 10 4.03 7.66 23.90
N GLY A 11 2.88 8.22 24.28
CA GLY A 11 2.07 7.69 25.37
C GLY A 11 1.51 6.31 25.02
N ARG A 12 1.22 5.47 26.02
CA ARG A 12 0.67 4.12 25.79
C ARG A 12 -0.59 4.13 24.93
N THR A 13 -1.48 5.10 25.13
CA THR A 13 -2.70 5.25 24.33
C THR A 13 -2.39 5.58 22.87
N GLU A 14 -1.43 6.48 22.62
CA GLU A 14 -1.01 6.86 21.27
C GLU A 14 -0.33 5.69 20.55
N GLN A 15 0.48 4.90 21.25
CA GLN A 15 1.07 3.68 20.70
C GLN A 15 0.01 2.65 20.32
N GLN A 16 -1.01 2.47 21.16
CA GLN A 16 -2.12 1.54 20.89
C GLN A 16 -2.97 2.00 19.70
N ASP A 17 -3.32 3.29 19.64
CA ASP A 17 -4.06 3.87 18.51
C ASP A 17 -3.26 3.75 17.21
N PHE A 18 -1.98 4.13 17.23
CA PHE A 18 -1.12 4.03 16.05
C PHE A 18 -0.97 2.58 15.57
N ARG A 19 -0.73 1.63 16.48
CA ARG A 19 -0.69 0.20 16.14
C ARG A 19 -2.01 -0.28 15.52
N SER A 20 -3.14 0.16 16.07
CA SER A 20 -4.47 -0.17 15.54
C SER A 20 -4.64 0.35 14.11
N ARG A 21 -4.22 1.59 13.82
CA ARG A 21 -4.24 2.18 12.48
C ARG A 21 -3.31 1.47 11.50
N VAL A 22 -2.10 1.11 11.92
CA VAL A 22 -1.13 0.37 11.08
C VAL A 22 -1.71 -0.99 10.69
N ARG A 23 -2.26 -1.73 11.67
CA ARG A 23 -2.93 -3.03 11.42
C ARG A 23 -4.15 -2.88 10.53
N GLY A 24 -5.01 -1.91 10.84
CA GLY A 24 -6.21 -1.62 10.07
C GLY A 24 -5.86 -1.31 8.62
N CYS A 25 -4.88 -0.44 8.39
CA CYS A 25 -4.38 -0.09 7.07
C CYS A 25 -3.92 -1.33 6.27
N LEU A 26 -3.04 -2.17 6.84
CA LEU A 26 -2.52 -3.34 6.11
C LEU A 26 -3.57 -4.44 5.92
N LEU A 27 -4.33 -4.79 6.95
CA LEU A 27 -5.38 -5.80 6.85
C LEU A 27 -6.53 -5.35 5.95
N GLY A 28 -6.91 -4.07 6.02
CA GLY A 28 -7.94 -3.50 5.17
C GLY A 28 -7.55 -3.58 3.70
N GLY A 29 -6.32 -3.20 3.37
CA GLY A 29 -5.83 -3.34 2.00
C GLY A 29 -5.79 -4.79 1.55
N ALA A 30 -5.26 -5.70 2.36
CA ALA A 30 -5.21 -7.11 2.02
C ALA A 30 -6.60 -7.76 1.87
N VAL A 31 -7.60 -7.34 2.65
CA VAL A 31 -9.00 -7.77 2.46
C VAL A 31 -9.58 -7.21 1.16
N GLY A 32 -9.31 -5.95 0.84
CA GLY A 32 -9.78 -5.32 -0.40
C GLY A 32 -9.19 -5.97 -1.65
N ASP A 33 -7.88 -6.18 -1.66
CA ASP A 33 -7.14 -7.00 -2.64
C ASP A 33 -7.84 -8.36 -2.81
N ALA A 34 -7.98 -9.13 -1.72
CA ALA A 34 -8.53 -10.47 -1.79
C ALA A 34 -10.01 -10.55 -2.20
N LEU A 35 -10.79 -9.47 -2.02
CA LEU A 35 -12.16 -9.35 -2.54
C LEU A 35 -12.16 -9.19 -4.06
N GLY A 36 -11.28 -8.35 -4.60
CA GLY A 36 -11.17 -8.10 -6.03
C GLY A 36 -10.47 -9.21 -6.81
N ALA A 37 -9.59 -9.99 -6.18
CA ALA A 37 -8.72 -10.97 -6.84
C ALA A 37 -9.44 -12.02 -7.71
N GLY A 38 -10.66 -12.42 -7.33
CA GLY A 38 -11.42 -13.44 -8.07
C GLY A 38 -12.26 -12.91 -9.23
N ILE A 39 -12.36 -11.58 -9.35
CA ILE A 39 -13.13 -10.87 -10.40
C ILE A 39 -12.26 -9.84 -11.14
N GLU A 40 -10.96 -9.84 -10.87
CA GLU A 40 -9.97 -9.07 -11.61
C GLU A 40 -10.14 -9.38 -13.12
N PHE A 41 -10.16 -8.34 -13.96
CA PHE A 41 -10.39 -8.40 -15.42
C PHE A 41 -11.85 -8.63 -15.88
N ASP A 42 -12.80 -8.93 -15.00
CA ASP A 42 -14.20 -9.07 -15.41
C ASP A 42 -14.84 -7.71 -15.70
N SER A 43 -15.82 -7.68 -16.62
CA SER A 43 -16.67 -6.51 -16.78
C SER A 43 -17.74 -6.46 -15.70
N LEU A 44 -18.29 -5.28 -15.40
CA LEU A 44 -19.40 -5.16 -14.44
C LEU A 44 -20.61 -6.03 -14.82
N ASP A 45 -20.87 -6.22 -16.12
CA ASP A 45 -21.94 -7.08 -16.60
C ASP A 45 -21.63 -8.56 -16.35
N ASP A 46 -20.39 -9.00 -16.51
CA ASP A 46 -19.95 -10.36 -16.21
C ASP A 46 -20.02 -10.65 -14.70
N ILE A 47 -19.53 -9.71 -13.87
CA ILE A 47 -19.64 -9.78 -12.41
C ILE A 47 -21.11 -9.96 -12.00
N ARG A 48 -22.02 -9.17 -12.58
CA ARG A 48 -23.45 -9.25 -12.28
C ARG A 48 -24.10 -10.53 -12.79
N ALA A 49 -23.68 -11.03 -13.94
CA ALA A 49 -24.16 -12.28 -14.49
C ALA A 49 -23.79 -13.47 -13.59
N ALA A 50 -22.58 -13.45 -13.01
CA ALA A 50 -22.08 -14.51 -12.14
C ALA A 50 -22.58 -14.40 -10.68
N HIS A 51 -22.70 -13.18 -10.15
CA HIS A 51 -22.91 -12.95 -8.71
C HIS A 51 -24.24 -12.26 -8.36
N GLY A 52 -25.01 -11.84 -9.36
CA GLY A 52 -26.30 -11.15 -9.21
C GLY A 52 -26.17 -9.63 -9.34
N ALA A 53 -27.31 -8.93 -9.34
CA ALA A 53 -27.37 -7.49 -9.68
C ALA A 53 -26.53 -6.58 -8.78
N VAL A 54 -26.30 -6.99 -7.53
CA VAL A 54 -25.48 -6.26 -6.55
C VAL A 54 -23.97 -6.58 -6.65
N GLY A 55 -23.59 -7.53 -7.51
CA GLY A 55 -22.22 -8.01 -7.67
C GLY A 55 -21.79 -8.95 -6.54
N ILE A 56 -20.49 -9.03 -6.26
CA ILE A 56 -19.94 -9.86 -5.19
C ILE A 56 -20.34 -9.30 -3.82
N THR A 57 -20.59 -10.20 -2.87
CA THR A 57 -20.89 -9.85 -1.47
C THR A 57 -19.92 -10.49 -0.48
N ASP A 58 -18.97 -11.29 -0.98
CA ASP A 58 -17.98 -12.05 -0.22
C ASP A 58 -16.83 -12.46 -1.15
N PHE A 59 -15.75 -13.05 -0.61
CA PHE A 59 -14.61 -13.50 -1.40
C PHE A 59 -15.01 -14.44 -2.54
N VAL A 60 -14.52 -14.14 -3.73
CA VAL A 60 -14.56 -15.08 -4.87
C VAL A 60 -13.25 -15.87 -4.88
N PRO A 61 -13.28 -17.21 -5.01
CA PRO A 61 -12.06 -18.01 -5.01
C PRO A 61 -11.09 -17.58 -6.13
N ALA A 62 -9.84 -17.32 -5.76
CA ALA A 62 -8.75 -16.99 -6.67
C ALA A 62 -7.50 -17.78 -6.26
N TYR A 63 -6.63 -18.11 -7.22
CA TYR A 63 -5.37 -18.82 -6.95
C TYR A 63 -5.54 -20.11 -6.10
N GLY A 64 -6.67 -20.80 -6.26
CA GLY A 64 -6.98 -22.06 -5.57
C GLY A 64 -7.54 -21.93 -4.16
N ARG A 65 -7.87 -20.74 -3.67
CA ARG A 65 -8.47 -20.53 -2.33
C ARG A 65 -9.40 -19.33 -2.27
N ARG A 66 -10.15 -19.20 -1.17
CA ARG A 66 -10.80 -17.94 -0.78
C ARG A 66 -9.82 -17.07 0.03
N GLY A 67 -10.04 -15.76 0.00
CA GLY A 67 -9.19 -14.79 0.71
C GLY A 67 -7.75 -14.77 0.20
N ALA A 68 -7.53 -15.08 -1.09
CA ALA A 68 -6.21 -15.05 -1.72
C ALA A 68 -5.81 -13.61 -1.98
N ILE A 69 -4.61 -13.21 -1.57
CA ILE A 69 -4.02 -11.90 -1.86
C ILE A 69 -3.29 -11.89 -3.21
N THR A 70 -3.13 -10.75 -3.90
CA THR A 70 -2.39 -10.59 -5.17
C THR A 70 -1.02 -9.95 -4.97
N ASP A 71 -0.38 -9.50 -6.05
CA ASP A 71 0.88 -8.77 -5.94
C ASP A 71 0.73 -7.44 -5.19
N ASP A 72 -0.46 -6.86 -5.12
CA ASP A 72 -0.82 -5.71 -4.28
C ASP A 72 -0.34 -5.85 -2.84
N THR A 73 -0.85 -6.88 -2.15
CA THR A 73 -0.46 -7.15 -0.76
C THR A 73 0.98 -7.61 -0.69
N GLN A 74 1.44 -8.47 -1.61
CA GLN A 74 2.83 -8.94 -1.58
C GLN A 74 3.80 -7.76 -1.62
N MET A 75 3.63 -6.85 -2.59
CA MET A 75 4.49 -5.68 -2.73
C MET A 75 4.32 -4.71 -1.56
N THR A 76 3.11 -4.55 -1.01
CA THR A 76 2.87 -3.76 0.22
C THR A 76 3.67 -4.29 1.40
N LEU A 77 3.72 -5.61 1.60
CA LEU A 77 4.53 -6.23 2.65
C LEU A 77 6.02 -5.93 2.45
N PHE A 78 6.53 -6.02 1.22
CA PHE A 78 7.93 -5.69 0.94
C PHE A 78 8.21 -4.17 1.03
N THR A 79 7.25 -3.29 0.77
CA THR A 79 7.38 -1.86 1.10
C THR A 79 7.60 -1.68 2.60
N MET A 80 6.78 -2.36 3.42
CA MET A 80 6.87 -2.27 4.88
C MET A 80 8.20 -2.83 5.41
N ASP A 81 8.64 -4.00 4.94
CA ASP A 81 9.96 -4.57 5.28
C ASP A 81 11.11 -3.61 4.90
N GLY A 82 11.05 -3.00 3.72
CA GLY A 82 12.02 -2.01 3.28
C GLY A 82 12.08 -0.78 4.19
N LEU A 83 10.92 -0.27 4.64
CA LEU A 83 10.86 0.88 5.55
C LEU A 83 11.38 0.58 6.95
N ILE A 84 11.11 -0.61 7.50
CA ILE A 84 11.68 -1.06 8.78
C ILE A 84 13.20 -1.14 8.64
N ARG A 85 13.70 -1.80 7.58
CA ARG A 85 15.14 -1.94 7.35
C ARG A 85 15.85 -0.62 7.11
N ALA A 86 15.18 0.34 6.46
CA ALA A 86 15.73 1.69 6.32
C ALA A 86 15.99 2.34 7.70
N HIS A 87 15.11 2.14 8.68
CA HIS A 87 15.33 2.64 10.05
C HIS A 87 16.44 1.87 10.75
N VAL A 88 16.45 0.54 10.66
CA VAL A 88 17.52 -0.31 11.22
C VAL A 88 18.90 0.07 10.66
N ARG A 89 18.99 0.38 9.35
CA ARG A 89 20.26 0.76 8.70
C ARG A 89 20.72 2.17 9.01
N ARG A 90 19.87 3.04 9.59
CA ARG A 90 20.29 4.38 10.08
C ARG A 90 21.48 4.27 11.05
N ASP A 91 21.55 3.18 11.83
CA ASP A 91 22.65 2.90 12.76
C ASP A 91 24.03 2.73 12.09
N THR A 92 24.06 2.41 10.79
CA THR A 92 25.30 2.17 10.04
C THR A 92 25.93 3.46 9.50
N GLY A 93 25.24 4.60 9.63
CA GLY A 93 25.67 5.89 9.08
C GLY A 93 25.40 6.06 7.58
N ALA A 94 24.96 5.01 6.87
CA ALA A 94 24.47 5.08 5.50
C ALA A 94 22.96 4.94 5.49
N TRP A 95 22.24 6.06 5.36
CA TRP A 95 20.78 6.09 5.38
C TRP A 95 20.22 6.68 4.08
N HIS A 96 19.61 5.82 3.26
CA HIS A 96 18.92 6.21 2.03
C HIS A 96 17.71 5.29 1.80
N PRO A 97 16.56 5.60 2.44
CA PRO A 97 15.36 4.75 2.41
C PRO A 97 14.91 4.26 1.03
N PRO A 98 14.98 5.06 -0.06
CA PRO A 98 14.65 4.53 -1.39
C PRO A 98 15.50 3.32 -1.80
N THR A 99 16.77 3.26 -1.40
CA THR A 99 17.66 2.11 -1.67
C THR A 99 17.24 0.88 -0.87
N ASP A 100 16.84 1.07 0.40
CA ASP A 100 16.42 -0.03 1.27
C ASP A 100 15.07 -0.63 0.81
N VAL A 101 14.14 0.23 0.38
CA VAL A 101 12.90 -0.19 -0.26
C VAL A 101 13.16 -0.87 -1.61
N HIS A 102 14.13 -0.37 -2.39
CA HIS A 102 14.53 -1.04 -3.65
C HIS A 102 15.04 -2.47 -3.39
N ALA A 103 15.89 -2.66 -2.37
CA ALA A 103 16.38 -3.97 -1.99
C ALA A 103 15.23 -4.90 -1.54
N ALA A 104 14.25 -4.38 -0.81
CA ALA A 104 13.06 -5.15 -0.45
C ALA A 104 12.20 -5.54 -1.67
N TYR A 105 12.02 -4.64 -2.63
CA TYR A 105 11.36 -4.98 -3.89
C TYR A 105 12.14 -5.99 -4.74
N ARG A 106 13.47 -6.01 -4.65
CA ARG A 106 14.29 -7.05 -5.29
C ARG A 106 14.11 -8.41 -4.62
N ARG A 107 13.91 -8.46 -3.29
CA ARG A 107 13.49 -9.68 -2.59
C ARG A 107 12.11 -10.15 -3.04
N TRP A 108 11.13 -9.24 -3.13
CA TRP A 108 9.83 -9.56 -3.75
C TRP A 108 9.99 -10.12 -5.16
N ALA A 109 10.77 -9.47 -6.02
CA ALA A 109 10.95 -9.90 -7.41
C ALA A 109 11.57 -11.31 -7.52
N ALA A 110 12.36 -11.74 -6.52
CA ALA A 110 12.86 -13.10 -6.43
C ALA A 110 11.72 -14.10 -6.12
N THR A 111 10.77 -13.74 -5.24
CA THR A 111 9.61 -14.61 -4.96
C THR A 111 8.71 -14.82 -6.17
N GLN A 112 8.78 -13.94 -7.17
CA GLN A 112 8.04 -14.07 -8.44
C GLN A 112 8.72 -14.98 -9.47
N ARG A 113 9.94 -15.46 -9.20
CA ARG A 113 10.78 -16.21 -10.15
C ARG A 113 11.29 -17.53 -9.58
N ASP A 114 11.69 -17.51 -8.33
CA ASP A 114 12.27 -18.65 -7.64
C ASP A 114 11.17 -19.60 -7.19
N TRP A 115 11.51 -20.89 -7.06
CA TRP A 115 10.56 -21.92 -6.62
C TRP A 115 10.18 -21.81 -5.14
N GLY A 116 11.05 -21.21 -4.32
CA GLY A 116 10.86 -21.14 -2.88
C GLY A 116 12.03 -20.41 -2.20
N PRO A 117 11.97 -20.25 -0.88
CA PRO A 117 12.96 -19.50 -0.12
C PRO A 117 14.34 -20.16 -0.11
N ASP A 118 15.39 -19.36 -0.26
CA ASP A 118 16.79 -19.80 -0.11
C ASP A 118 17.28 -19.51 1.31
N GLU A 119 17.20 -20.51 2.20
CA GLU A 119 17.61 -20.39 3.61
C GLU A 119 19.09 -20.02 3.81
N ARG A 120 19.92 -20.11 2.77
CA ARG A 120 21.33 -19.71 2.81
C ARG A 120 21.48 -18.19 2.81
N LYS A 121 20.51 -17.44 2.26
CA LYS A 121 20.49 -15.98 2.20
C LYS A 121 19.89 -15.40 3.49
N ARG A 122 20.65 -15.49 4.58
CA ARG A 122 20.16 -15.07 5.90
C ARG A 122 19.87 -13.57 5.96
N GLU A 123 20.58 -12.78 5.16
CA GLU A 123 20.45 -11.33 4.97
C GLU A 123 19.08 -10.91 4.41
N ASP A 124 18.39 -11.80 3.69
CA ASP A 124 17.06 -11.54 3.16
C ASP A 124 15.99 -11.46 4.25
N GLY A 125 16.34 -11.82 5.50
CA GLY A 125 15.50 -11.74 6.69
C GLY A 125 14.34 -12.72 6.66
N TRP A 126 13.31 -12.44 7.47
CA TRP A 126 12.26 -13.42 7.74
C TRP A 126 11.13 -13.41 6.71
N LEU A 127 10.70 -12.24 6.22
CA LEU A 127 9.61 -12.13 5.24
C LEU A 127 9.93 -12.92 3.95
N ALA A 128 11.16 -12.88 3.48
CA ALA A 128 11.61 -13.65 2.32
C ALA A 128 11.67 -15.18 2.56
N ARG A 129 11.38 -15.67 3.77
CA ARG A 129 11.29 -17.12 4.07
C ARG A 129 9.87 -17.64 4.04
N GLU A 130 8.89 -16.76 3.88
CA GLU A 130 7.48 -17.12 3.80
C GLU A 130 7.20 -17.76 2.43
N GLU A 131 7.15 -19.10 2.38
CA GLU A 131 6.98 -19.88 1.15
C GLU A 131 5.73 -19.49 0.35
N TRP A 132 4.65 -19.09 1.04
CA TRP A 132 3.40 -18.68 0.38
C TRP A 132 3.51 -17.38 -0.43
N LEU A 133 4.57 -16.58 -0.23
CA LEU A 133 4.89 -15.41 -1.05
C LEU A 133 5.58 -15.77 -2.38
N TYR A 134 6.02 -17.03 -2.54
CA TYR A 134 6.63 -17.55 -3.77
C TYR A 134 5.57 -18.01 -4.76
N ALA A 135 4.66 -17.10 -5.08
CA ALA A 135 3.53 -17.32 -5.97
C ALA A 135 3.32 -16.07 -6.82
N ARG A 136 3.35 -16.24 -8.15
CA ARG A 136 3.08 -15.17 -9.10
C ARG A 136 1.57 -14.96 -9.26
N ARG A 137 1.08 -13.82 -8.80
CA ARG A 137 -0.36 -13.50 -8.74
C ARG A 137 -0.64 -12.16 -9.44
N ALA A 138 -0.78 -12.25 -10.75
CA ALA A 138 -1.05 -11.13 -11.66
C ALA A 138 -0.10 -9.91 -11.68
N PRO A 139 1.21 -9.98 -11.32
CA PRO A 139 2.01 -8.76 -11.23
C PRO A 139 2.16 -8.00 -12.53
N GLY A 140 1.90 -6.70 -12.44
CA GLY A 140 2.02 -5.77 -13.55
C GLY A 140 3.40 -5.83 -14.22
N ASN A 141 3.43 -5.79 -15.55
CA ASN A 141 4.67 -5.92 -16.32
C ASN A 141 5.74 -4.87 -15.96
N ALA A 142 5.33 -3.65 -15.62
CA ALA A 142 6.24 -2.58 -15.21
C ALA A 142 6.88 -2.83 -13.83
N CYS A 143 6.21 -3.50 -12.90
CA CYS A 143 6.81 -3.96 -11.65
C CYS A 143 7.94 -4.96 -11.94
N LEU A 144 7.66 -5.98 -12.77
CA LEU A 144 8.63 -7.02 -13.11
C LEU A 144 9.82 -6.51 -13.93
N SER A 145 9.57 -5.67 -14.95
CA SER A 145 10.64 -5.13 -15.80
C SER A 145 11.45 -4.06 -15.08
N GLY A 146 10.83 -3.24 -14.24
CA GLY A 146 11.50 -2.24 -13.42
C GLY A 146 12.52 -2.86 -12.48
N LEU A 147 12.15 -4.00 -11.89
CA LEU A 147 12.95 -4.77 -10.95
C LEU A 147 13.69 -5.94 -11.61
N ALA A 148 13.87 -5.95 -12.94
CA ALA A 148 14.56 -7.04 -13.63
C ALA A 148 16.08 -7.05 -13.41
N ASP A 149 16.68 -5.89 -13.12
CA ASP A 149 18.11 -5.69 -12.88
C ASP A 149 18.35 -4.97 -11.53
N GLU A 150 19.61 -4.77 -11.16
CA GLU A 150 20.02 -4.11 -9.91
C GLU A 150 19.99 -2.58 -9.96
N ARG A 151 19.74 -1.98 -11.13
CA ARG A 151 19.71 -0.53 -11.29
C ARG A 151 18.41 0.02 -10.72
N MET A 152 18.51 0.71 -9.60
CA MET A 152 17.42 1.52 -9.05
C MET A 152 17.07 2.68 -10.01
N GLY A 153 15.80 2.81 -10.38
CA GLY A 153 15.29 3.98 -11.12
C GLY A 153 15.18 5.20 -10.21
N THR A 154 15.38 6.40 -10.76
CA THR A 154 15.14 7.69 -10.07
C THR A 154 14.16 8.53 -10.88
N VAL A 155 13.63 9.63 -10.32
CA VAL A 155 12.72 10.52 -11.07
C VAL A 155 13.39 11.08 -12.34
N GLU A 156 14.70 11.36 -12.30
CA GLU A 156 15.47 11.85 -13.44
C GLU A 156 15.81 10.77 -14.46
N LYS A 157 15.95 9.52 -14.02
CA LYS A 157 16.27 8.35 -14.86
C LYS A 157 15.38 7.16 -14.48
N PRO A 158 14.07 7.25 -14.73
CA PRO A 158 13.14 6.28 -14.21
C PRO A 158 13.21 4.95 -14.95
N LYS A 159 12.61 3.92 -14.36
CA LYS A 159 12.25 2.69 -15.07
C LYS A 159 10.92 2.88 -15.79
N ASN A 160 10.76 2.26 -16.96
CA ASN A 160 9.52 2.30 -17.75
C ASN A 160 8.88 3.71 -17.85
N PRO A 161 9.53 4.66 -18.57
CA PRO A 161 9.17 6.09 -18.56
C PRO A 161 7.71 6.39 -18.95
N ASP A 162 7.09 5.54 -19.76
CA ASP A 162 5.71 5.74 -20.25
C ASP A 162 4.67 4.98 -19.41
N SER A 163 5.08 4.24 -18.37
CA SER A 163 4.16 3.41 -17.60
C SER A 163 3.40 4.20 -16.54
N LYS A 164 2.05 4.17 -16.64
CA LYS A 164 1.09 4.80 -15.71
C LYS A 164 0.41 3.80 -14.75
N GLY A 165 0.77 2.52 -14.80
CA GLY A 165 0.05 1.45 -14.11
C GLY A 165 -0.13 1.67 -12.60
N CYS A 166 -1.22 1.12 -12.05
CA CYS A 166 -1.58 1.14 -10.63
C CYS A 166 -0.51 0.54 -9.70
N GLY A 167 0.43 -0.24 -10.25
CA GLY A 167 1.55 -0.87 -9.54
C GLY A 167 2.39 0.06 -8.66
N THR A 168 2.32 1.38 -8.87
CA THR A 168 2.90 2.35 -7.94
C THR A 168 2.07 2.56 -6.69
N VAL A 169 0.75 2.75 -6.85
CA VAL A 169 -0.14 3.21 -5.78
C VAL A 169 -0.58 2.07 -4.87
N MET A 170 -0.80 0.87 -5.40
CA MET A 170 -1.24 -0.32 -4.64
C MET A 170 -0.34 -0.69 -3.46
N ARG A 171 0.96 -0.37 -3.56
CA ARG A 171 1.98 -0.67 -2.55
C ARG A 171 2.48 0.53 -1.76
N SER A 172 1.79 1.67 -1.86
CA SER A 172 2.28 2.95 -1.32
C SER A 172 1.66 3.36 0.02
N ALA A 173 0.66 2.65 0.53
CA ALA A 173 0.08 2.94 1.84
C ALA A 173 1.10 2.94 3.00
N PRO A 174 2.09 2.01 3.06
CA PRO A 174 3.08 1.99 4.14
C PRO A 174 3.90 3.28 4.28
N PHE A 175 4.18 4.00 3.18
CA PHE A 175 4.87 5.29 3.25
C PHE A 175 4.09 6.31 4.10
N GLY A 176 2.77 6.29 4.01
CA GLY A 176 1.89 7.17 4.78
C GLY A 176 2.01 6.97 6.29
N LEU A 177 2.32 5.74 6.72
CA LEU A 177 2.40 5.38 8.14
C LEU A 177 3.65 5.93 8.85
N LEU A 178 4.57 6.59 8.13
CA LEU A 178 5.72 7.32 8.68
C LEU A 178 5.28 8.62 9.38
N VAL A 179 4.44 8.52 10.42
CA VAL A 179 3.77 9.64 11.10
C VAL A 179 4.72 10.64 11.77
N GLY A 180 5.95 10.23 12.08
CA GLY A 180 7.01 11.12 12.60
C GLY A 180 7.70 11.97 11.52
N TRP A 181 7.43 11.74 10.24
CA TRP A 181 8.04 12.46 9.14
C TRP A 181 7.19 13.66 8.70
N GLU A 182 7.85 14.65 8.09
CA GLU A 182 7.16 15.76 7.44
C GLU A 182 6.34 15.27 6.23
N PRO A 183 5.09 15.74 6.03
CA PRO A 183 4.22 15.25 4.95
C PRO A 183 4.83 15.35 3.54
N LYS A 184 5.66 16.38 3.30
CA LYS A 184 6.37 16.57 2.03
C LYS A 184 7.44 15.50 1.78
N LEU A 185 8.09 15.02 2.84
CA LEU A 185 9.08 13.95 2.74
C LEU A 185 8.41 12.59 2.50
N VAL A 186 7.25 12.35 3.14
CA VAL A 186 6.44 11.15 2.88
C VAL A 186 6.00 11.08 1.42
N PHE A 187 5.45 12.18 0.88
CA PHE A 187 5.08 12.27 -0.53
C PHE A 187 6.30 12.00 -1.42
N GLN A 188 7.43 12.66 -1.13
CA GLN A 188 8.63 12.55 -1.95
C GLN A 188 9.23 11.13 -1.93
N LEU A 189 9.26 10.46 -0.78
CA LEU A 189 9.74 9.10 -0.66
C LEU A 189 8.91 8.13 -1.50
N ALA A 190 7.58 8.26 -1.47
CA ALA A 190 6.69 7.43 -2.29
C ALA A 190 6.91 7.68 -3.80
N VAL A 191 7.11 8.93 -4.22
CA VAL A 191 7.45 9.29 -5.61
C VAL A 191 8.77 8.65 -6.06
N GLU A 192 9.82 8.75 -5.24
CA GLU A 192 11.13 8.16 -5.55
C GLU A 192 11.07 6.64 -5.64
N CYS A 193 10.33 5.99 -4.75
CA CYS A 193 10.14 4.54 -4.76
C CYS A 193 9.30 4.07 -5.97
N ALA A 194 8.28 4.84 -6.36
CA ALA A 194 7.46 4.52 -7.53
C ALA A 194 8.27 4.57 -8.84
N ALA A 195 9.14 5.59 -8.99
CA ALA A 195 10.03 5.77 -10.15
C ALA A 195 11.00 4.60 -10.41
N GLN A 196 11.19 3.72 -9.42
CA GLN A 196 11.97 2.49 -9.56
C GLN A 196 11.29 1.43 -10.44
N THR A 197 10.02 1.64 -10.82
CA THR A 197 9.27 0.70 -11.68
C THR A 197 8.43 1.41 -12.73
N HIS A 198 7.86 2.57 -12.42
CA HIS A 198 6.97 3.30 -13.31
C HIS A 198 7.45 4.75 -13.39
N GLY A 199 7.79 5.19 -14.60
CA GLY A 199 8.45 6.46 -14.82
C GLY A 199 7.55 7.58 -15.28
N HIS A 200 6.27 7.30 -15.56
CA HIS A 200 5.34 8.35 -15.95
C HIS A 200 4.93 9.18 -14.73
N PRO A 201 4.86 10.53 -14.84
CA PRO A 201 4.45 11.41 -13.74
C PRO A 201 3.18 10.99 -13.03
N THR A 202 2.14 10.67 -13.78
CA THR A 202 0.86 10.20 -13.24
C THR A 202 1.00 9.00 -12.30
N GLY A 203 1.86 8.03 -12.65
CA GLY A 203 2.12 6.85 -11.84
C GLY A 203 2.75 7.20 -10.49
N TYR A 204 3.90 7.90 -10.51
CA TYR A 204 4.61 8.21 -9.26
C TYR A 204 3.95 9.33 -8.44
N LEU A 205 3.24 10.27 -9.06
CA LEU A 205 2.52 11.34 -8.35
C LEU A 205 1.25 10.82 -7.68
N ALA A 206 0.54 9.87 -8.27
CA ALA A 206 -0.57 9.18 -7.60
C ALA A 206 -0.10 8.43 -6.35
N ALA A 207 1.03 7.72 -6.42
CA ALA A 207 1.64 7.08 -5.26
C ALA A 207 1.99 8.09 -4.14
N GLY A 208 2.59 9.23 -4.50
CA GLY A 208 2.87 10.31 -3.55
C GLY A 208 1.62 10.90 -2.91
N ALA A 209 0.57 11.11 -3.71
CA ALA A 209 -0.72 11.62 -3.23
C ALA A 209 -1.39 10.63 -2.27
N PHE A 210 -1.41 9.35 -2.62
CA PHE A 210 -1.96 8.29 -1.76
C PHE A 210 -1.21 8.19 -0.43
N ALA A 211 0.12 8.15 -0.45
CA ALA A 211 0.93 8.16 0.76
C ALA A 211 0.64 9.38 1.64
N ALA A 212 0.46 10.57 1.05
CA ALA A 212 0.12 11.78 1.79
C ALA A 212 -1.31 11.73 2.40
N ILE A 213 -2.27 11.12 1.72
CA ILE A 213 -3.62 10.90 2.25
C ILE A 213 -3.55 9.95 3.44
N VAL A 214 -2.92 8.77 3.29
CA VAL A 214 -2.74 7.80 4.38
C VAL A 214 -2.00 8.43 5.56
N HIS A 215 -1.01 9.29 5.30
CA HIS A 215 -0.30 10.02 6.35
C HIS A 215 -1.20 10.96 7.16
N ALA A 216 -2.10 11.68 6.49
CA ALA A 216 -3.07 12.52 7.18
C ALA A 216 -3.99 11.68 8.08
N LEU A 217 -4.49 10.55 7.56
CA LEU A 217 -5.35 9.62 8.29
C LEU A 217 -4.65 8.98 9.49
N ALA A 218 -3.41 8.54 9.32
CA ALA A 218 -2.59 7.95 10.38
C ALA A 218 -2.28 8.95 11.51
N ARG A 219 -2.37 10.26 11.23
CA ARG A 219 -2.26 11.36 12.21
C ARG A 219 -3.61 11.83 12.75
N GLY A 220 -4.70 11.12 12.43
CA GLY A 220 -6.06 11.40 12.90
C GLY A 220 -6.77 12.53 12.16
N ASP A 221 -6.29 12.97 11.00
CA ASP A 221 -7.00 13.93 10.15
C ASP A 221 -8.16 13.24 9.39
N SER A 222 -9.10 14.02 8.85
CA SER A 222 -10.19 13.49 8.03
C SER A 222 -9.71 13.12 6.63
N LEU A 223 -10.44 12.21 5.96
CA LEU A 223 -10.14 11.83 4.58
C LEU A 223 -10.22 13.04 3.62
N ASP A 224 -11.24 13.89 3.76
CA ASP A 224 -11.37 15.11 2.95
C ASP A 224 -10.14 16.02 3.10
N ASN A 225 -9.73 16.29 4.35
CA ASN A 225 -8.53 17.10 4.61
C ASN A 225 -7.26 16.43 4.05
N GLY A 226 -7.13 15.10 4.18
CA GLY A 226 -6.04 14.34 3.59
C GLY A 226 -5.95 14.52 2.07
N VAL A 227 -7.08 14.43 1.37
CA VAL A 227 -7.17 14.67 -0.08
C VAL A 227 -6.81 16.12 -0.42
N GLN A 228 -7.34 17.11 0.31
CA GLN A 228 -7.01 18.52 0.07
C GLN A 228 -5.51 18.80 0.25
N ARG A 229 -4.88 18.19 1.27
CA ARG A 229 -3.42 18.31 1.49
C ARG A 229 -2.63 17.65 0.36
N ALA A 230 -3.06 16.49 -0.13
CA ALA A 230 -2.43 15.84 -1.27
C ALA A 230 -2.53 16.69 -2.54
N LEU A 231 -3.70 17.28 -2.82
CA LEU A 231 -3.91 18.21 -3.93
C LEU A 231 -2.99 19.44 -3.84
N ALA A 232 -2.81 20.00 -2.65
CA ALA A 232 -1.89 21.12 -2.43
C ALA A 232 -0.42 20.75 -2.71
N GLN A 233 -0.01 19.52 -2.39
CA GLN A 233 1.33 19.02 -2.69
C GLN A 233 1.52 18.71 -4.19
N LEU A 234 0.49 18.18 -4.84
CA LEU A 234 0.47 17.92 -6.29
C LEU A 234 0.65 19.20 -7.10
N ALA A 235 -0.03 20.28 -6.74
CA ALA A 235 -0.04 21.55 -7.48
C ALA A 235 1.35 22.20 -7.65
N ALA A 236 2.36 21.77 -6.89
CA ALA A 236 3.73 22.25 -7.00
C ALA A 236 4.63 21.37 -7.91
N ARG A 237 4.09 20.31 -8.53
CA ARG A 237 4.87 19.29 -9.23
C ARG A 237 4.54 19.27 -10.73
N PRO A 238 5.51 19.21 -11.64
CA PRO A 238 5.24 19.05 -13.07
C PRO A 238 4.50 17.73 -13.38
N GLY A 239 3.53 17.76 -14.30
CA GLY A 239 2.77 16.58 -14.74
C GLY A 239 1.72 16.09 -13.73
N HIS A 240 1.31 16.96 -12.80
CA HIS A 240 0.34 16.65 -11.75
C HIS A 240 -1.12 16.62 -12.22
N GLU A 241 -1.40 17.13 -13.41
CA GLU A 241 -2.74 17.47 -13.89
C GLU A 241 -3.66 16.24 -13.93
N GLU A 242 -3.21 15.11 -14.49
CA GLU A 242 -4.00 13.88 -14.56
C GLU A 242 -4.40 13.38 -13.16
N THR A 243 -3.44 13.28 -12.24
CA THR A 243 -3.69 12.87 -10.85
C THR A 243 -4.59 13.87 -10.10
N THR A 244 -4.37 15.17 -10.32
CA THR A 244 -5.15 16.25 -9.71
C THR A 244 -6.59 16.20 -10.16
N ASP A 245 -6.82 16.02 -11.47
CA ASP A 245 -8.15 15.97 -12.05
C ASP A 245 -8.88 14.70 -11.63
N ALA A 246 -8.20 13.56 -11.53
CA ALA A 246 -8.78 12.31 -11.02
C ALA A 246 -9.28 12.46 -9.56
N LEU A 247 -8.46 13.01 -8.66
CA LEU A 247 -8.87 13.28 -7.27
C LEU A 247 -10.02 14.29 -7.18
N LYS A 248 -10.00 15.34 -8.01
CA LYS A 248 -11.12 16.31 -8.07
C LYS A 248 -12.41 15.67 -8.59
N ARG A 249 -12.32 14.76 -9.58
CA ARG A 249 -13.48 13.98 -10.04
C ARG A 249 -14.04 13.13 -8.91
N ALA A 250 -13.21 12.42 -8.16
CA ALA A 250 -13.65 11.64 -6.99
C ALA A 250 -14.42 12.50 -5.97
N LEU A 251 -13.86 13.65 -5.58
CA LEU A 251 -14.52 14.60 -4.67
C LEU A 251 -15.83 15.15 -5.23
N GLY A 252 -15.87 15.45 -6.54
CA GLY A 252 -17.07 15.93 -7.22
C GLY A 252 -18.18 14.89 -7.28
N SER A 253 -17.84 13.62 -7.48
CA SER A 253 -18.78 12.49 -7.61
C SER A 253 -19.56 12.21 -6.33
N VAL A 254 -18.99 12.51 -5.15
CA VAL A 254 -19.68 12.38 -3.84
C VAL A 254 -21.02 13.14 -3.82
N ARG A 255 -21.11 14.28 -4.52
CA ARG A 255 -22.30 15.15 -4.52
C ARG A 255 -23.34 14.78 -5.57
N GLN A 256 -23.08 13.80 -6.42
CA GLN A 256 -23.93 13.54 -7.57
C GLN A 256 -25.14 12.67 -7.25
N GLY A 257 -25.25 12.09 -6.04
CA GLY A 257 -26.32 11.16 -5.61
C GLY A 257 -25.80 9.90 -4.91
N MET A 258 -26.65 8.89 -4.74
CA MET A 258 -26.31 7.63 -4.05
C MET A 258 -25.15 6.89 -4.75
N PRO A 259 -24.23 6.26 -3.99
CA PRO A 259 -23.15 5.46 -4.56
C PRO A 259 -23.70 4.23 -5.32
N SER A 260 -23.04 3.88 -6.42
CA SER A 260 -23.33 2.68 -7.21
C SER A 260 -22.11 2.24 -8.00
N ALA A 261 -22.10 0.98 -8.45
CA ALA A 261 -21.08 0.41 -9.32
C ALA A 261 -20.82 1.26 -10.57
N GLU A 262 -21.87 1.80 -11.20
CA GLU A 262 -21.76 2.64 -12.40
C GLU A 262 -21.03 3.95 -12.13
N ARG A 263 -21.19 4.52 -10.93
CA ARG A 263 -20.47 5.74 -10.54
C ARG A 263 -19.01 5.48 -10.28
N VAL A 264 -18.70 4.32 -9.70
CA VAL A 264 -17.32 3.87 -9.54
C VAL A 264 -16.69 3.68 -10.92
N GLN A 265 -17.35 2.95 -11.82
CA GLN A 265 -16.88 2.73 -13.19
C GLN A 265 -16.73 4.03 -14.00
N ALA A 266 -17.54 5.07 -13.72
CA ALA A 266 -17.38 6.37 -14.36
C ALA A 266 -16.11 7.14 -13.94
N LEU A 267 -15.42 6.72 -12.87
CA LEU A 267 -14.13 7.28 -12.45
C LEU A 267 -12.95 6.64 -13.18
N GLY A 268 -13.13 5.45 -13.75
CA GLY A 268 -12.11 4.67 -14.45
C GLY A 268 -12.32 3.17 -14.25
N GLU A 269 -11.37 2.40 -14.77
CA GLU A 269 -11.31 0.94 -14.59
C GLU A 269 -10.21 0.52 -13.61
N GLY A 270 -9.41 1.46 -13.11
CA GLY A 270 -8.38 1.20 -12.10
C GLY A 270 -7.01 0.82 -12.65
N TRP A 271 -6.87 0.52 -13.94
CA TRP A 271 -5.60 0.09 -14.56
C TRP A 271 -4.44 1.08 -14.41
N VAL A 272 -4.76 2.38 -14.37
CA VAL A 272 -3.78 3.46 -14.20
C VAL A 272 -3.90 4.09 -12.81
N ALA A 273 -2.77 4.52 -12.26
CA ALA A 273 -2.64 4.84 -10.84
C ALA A 273 -3.57 5.96 -10.36
N GLU A 274 -3.85 6.96 -11.18
CA GLU A 274 -4.77 8.05 -10.86
C GLU A 274 -6.24 7.61 -10.82
N GLU A 275 -6.63 6.65 -11.66
CA GLU A 275 -7.99 6.08 -11.68
C GLU A 275 -8.20 5.21 -10.45
N ALA A 276 -7.27 4.29 -10.16
CA ALA A 276 -7.33 3.46 -8.96
C ALA A 276 -7.44 4.31 -7.69
N LEU A 277 -6.61 5.35 -7.59
CA LEU A 277 -6.65 6.27 -6.46
C LEU A 277 -7.98 7.02 -6.37
N ALA A 278 -8.51 7.51 -7.49
CA ALA A 278 -9.78 8.24 -7.50
C ALA A 278 -10.96 7.35 -7.09
N ILE A 279 -11.01 6.11 -7.58
CA ILE A 279 -12.01 5.10 -7.20
C ILE A 279 -11.95 4.83 -5.69
N ALA A 280 -10.76 4.52 -5.17
CA ALA A 280 -10.58 4.21 -3.76
C ALA A 280 -10.96 5.37 -2.84
N VAL A 281 -10.55 6.60 -3.19
CA VAL A 281 -10.90 7.81 -2.43
C VAL A 281 -12.42 8.05 -2.48
N TYR A 282 -13.05 7.92 -3.64
CA TYR A 282 -14.51 8.06 -3.75
C TYR A 282 -15.23 7.03 -2.88
N CYS A 283 -14.87 5.75 -2.98
CA CYS A 283 -15.50 4.67 -2.22
C CYS A 283 -15.33 4.86 -0.72
N ALA A 284 -14.13 5.25 -0.27
CA ALA A 284 -13.87 5.53 1.13
C ALA A 284 -14.62 6.77 1.66
N LEU A 285 -14.84 7.80 0.82
CA LEU A 285 -15.61 9.00 1.21
C LEU A 285 -17.11 8.73 1.37
N VAL A 286 -17.67 7.77 0.61
CA VAL A 286 -19.10 7.43 0.62
C VAL A 286 -19.41 6.15 1.40
N ALA A 287 -18.40 5.54 2.02
CA ALA A 287 -18.56 4.31 2.80
C ALA A 287 -19.43 4.56 4.04
N GLU A 288 -20.47 3.74 4.21
CA GLU A 288 -21.28 3.72 5.44
C GLU A 288 -20.57 2.94 6.55
N ASP A 289 -19.86 1.88 6.17
CA ASP A 289 -18.99 1.07 7.01
C ASP A 289 -17.87 0.42 6.16
N MET A 290 -16.99 -0.37 6.81
CA MET A 290 -15.90 -1.08 6.15
C MET A 290 -16.39 -2.01 5.03
N GLN A 291 -17.46 -2.77 5.28
CA GLN A 291 -17.97 -3.76 4.34
C GLN A 291 -18.55 -3.07 3.10
N HIS A 292 -19.35 -2.03 3.28
CA HIS A 292 -19.92 -1.24 2.20
C HIS A 292 -18.83 -0.59 1.35
N GLY A 293 -17.84 0.05 1.97
CA GLY A 293 -16.75 0.71 1.24
C GLY A 293 -15.87 -0.26 0.45
N LEU A 294 -15.56 -1.42 1.02
CA LEU A 294 -14.79 -2.48 0.36
C LEU A 294 -15.57 -3.09 -0.82
N LEU A 295 -16.83 -3.47 -0.62
CA LEU A 295 -17.66 -4.05 -1.71
C LEU A 295 -17.92 -3.04 -2.83
N LEU A 296 -18.11 -1.77 -2.49
CA LEU A 296 -18.28 -0.73 -3.50
C LEU A 296 -17.01 -0.54 -4.35
N ALA A 297 -15.83 -0.63 -3.72
CA ALA A 297 -14.56 -0.45 -4.38
C ALA A 297 -14.18 -1.59 -5.35
N VAL A 298 -14.70 -2.81 -5.14
CA VAL A 298 -14.39 -3.98 -6.00
C VAL A 298 -15.49 -4.30 -7.01
N ASN A 299 -16.72 -3.83 -6.81
CA ASN A 299 -17.84 -4.10 -7.73
C ASN A 299 -17.89 -3.08 -8.89
N HIS A 300 -16.84 -3.05 -9.71
CA HIS A 300 -16.78 -2.35 -10.99
C HIS A 300 -15.99 -3.18 -12.00
N GLY A 301 -16.04 -2.84 -13.28
CA GLY A 301 -15.20 -3.52 -14.27
C GLY A 301 -13.73 -3.09 -14.17
N GLY A 302 -12.81 -4.00 -14.47
CA GLY A 302 -11.38 -3.72 -14.58
C GLY A 302 -10.54 -4.26 -13.42
N ASP A 303 -9.65 -3.40 -12.92
CA ASP A 303 -8.66 -3.67 -11.87
C ASP A 303 -9.29 -3.51 -10.48
N SER A 304 -10.04 -4.54 -10.09
CA SER A 304 -10.90 -4.52 -8.89
C SER A 304 -10.12 -4.77 -7.60
N ASP A 305 -9.03 -5.55 -7.64
CA ASP A 305 -8.21 -5.84 -6.47
C ASP A 305 -7.40 -4.60 -6.05
N SER A 306 -6.81 -3.86 -7.01
CA SER A 306 -6.10 -2.62 -6.70
C SER A 306 -7.00 -1.58 -6.04
N THR A 307 -8.18 -1.33 -6.61
CA THR A 307 -9.13 -0.34 -6.07
C THR A 307 -9.65 -0.75 -4.69
N GLY A 308 -9.95 -2.04 -4.52
CA GLY A 308 -10.28 -2.64 -3.22
C GLY A 308 -9.16 -2.44 -2.20
N SER A 309 -7.92 -2.73 -2.58
CA SER A 309 -6.72 -2.61 -1.74
C SER A 309 -6.51 -1.18 -1.25
N LEU A 310 -6.51 -0.20 -2.15
CA LEU A 310 -6.38 1.21 -1.78
C LEU A 310 -7.52 1.67 -0.86
N CYS A 311 -8.77 1.32 -1.19
CA CYS A 311 -9.95 1.68 -0.38
C CYS A 311 -9.82 1.09 1.04
N GLY A 312 -9.44 -0.18 1.12
CA GLY A 312 -9.21 -0.88 2.37
C GLY A 312 -8.09 -0.28 3.21
N ASN A 313 -6.99 0.16 2.59
CA ASN A 313 -5.94 0.89 3.32
C ASN A 313 -6.46 2.19 3.94
N LEU A 314 -7.24 2.98 3.18
CA LEU A 314 -7.80 4.26 3.66
C LEU A 314 -8.75 4.02 4.84
N LEU A 315 -9.75 3.16 4.64
CA LEU A 315 -10.76 2.87 5.67
C LEU A 315 -10.12 2.21 6.90
N GLY A 316 -9.15 1.32 6.69
CA GLY A 316 -8.38 0.70 7.76
C GLY A 316 -7.55 1.70 8.57
N ALA A 317 -6.92 2.68 7.92
CA ALA A 317 -6.18 3.74 8.60
C ALA A 317 -7.10 4.69 9.40
N ILE A 318 -8.36 4.88 8.96
CA ILE A 318 -9.37 5.69 9.65
C ILE A 318 -9.89 4.96 10.89
N HIS A 319 -10.31 3.70 10.73
CA HIS A 319 -11.14 2.99 11.70
C HIS A 319 -10.39 1.96 12.56
N GLY A 320 -9.17 1.58 12.18
CA GLY A 320 -8.40 0.53 12.86
C GLY A 320 -8.86 -0.89 12.52
N GLU A 321 -8.15 -1.89 13.02
CA GLU A 321 -8.37 -3.30 12.65
C GLU A 321 -9.68 -3.88 13.18
N THR A 322 -10.21 -3.35 14.27
CA THR A 322 -11.44 -3.87 14.90
C THR A 322 -12.70 -3.56 14.13
N ALA A 323 -12.65 -2.61 13.19
CA ALA A 323 -13.77 -2.27 12.31
C ALA A 323 -13.91 -3.24 11.11
N LEU A 324 -12.86 -4.01 10.80
CA LEU A 324 -12.86 -4.93 9.66
C LEU A 324 -13.86 -6.08 9.86
N PRO A 325 -14.55 -6.54 8.79
CA PRO A 325 -15.44 -7.69 8.87
C PRO A 325 -14.71 -8.95 9.37
N PRO A 326 -15.09 -9.52 10.53
CA PRO A 326 -14.30 -10.59 11.16
C PRO A 326 -14.19 -11.86 10.32
N GLY A 327 -15.22 -12.20 9.54
CA GLY A 327 -15.21 -13.35 8.63
C GLY A 327 -14.13 -13.23 7.55
N TRP A 328 -14.02 -12.06 6.92
CA TRP A 328 -13.01 -11.80 5.90
C TRP A 328 -11.61 -11.82 6.47
N VAL A 329 -11.40 -11.19 7.62
CA VAL A 329 -10.10 -11.22 8.30
C VAL A 329 -9.72 -12.66 8.70
N ALA A 330 -10.68 -13.51 9.07
CA ALA A 330 -10.41 -14.89 9.45
C ALA A 330 -9.98 -15.78 8.28
N GLU A 331 -10.52 -15.56 7.07
CA GLU A 331 -10.19 -16.33 5.86
C GLU A 331 -8.95 -15.78 5.11
N LEU A 332 -8.54 -14.55 5.42
CA LEU A 332 -7.46 -13.85 4.75
C LEU A 332 -6.13 -14.63 4.77
N GLU A 333 -5.56 -14.85 3.60
CA GLU A 333 -4.23 -15.42 3.44
C GLU A 333 -3.16 -14.53 4.05
N GLY A 334 -2.16 -15.15 4.71
CA GLY A 334 -1.03 -14.39 5.24
C GLY A 334 -1.37 -13.47 6.43
N ARG A 335 -2.59 -13.53 6.99
CA ARG A 335 -3.03 -12.69 8.12
C ARG A 335 -1.99 -12.62 9.25
N GLY A 336 -1.41 -13.76 9.63
CA GLY A 336 -0.39 -13.83 10.69
C GLY A 336 0.84 -13.00 10.34
N THR A 337 1.37 -13.17 9.13
CA THR A 337 2.52 -12.41 8.60
C THR A 337 2.21 -10.92 8.48
N ILE A 338 1.01 -10.55 8.00
CA ILE A 338 0.55 -9.15 7.91
C ILE A 338 0.53 -8.50 9.29
N LEU A 339 -0.01 -9.19 10.31
CA LEU A 339 -0.09 -8.70 11.68
C LEU A 339 1.29 -8.56 12.32
N GLU A 340 2.17 -9.54 12.15
CA GLU A 340 3.53 -9.49 12.69
C GLU A 340 4.30 -8.31 12.08
N LEU A 341 4.21 -8.13 10.76
CA LEU A 341 4.89 -7.03 10.07
C LEU A 341 4.31 -5.65 10.44
N ALA A 342 2.99 -5.54 10.61
CA ALA A 342 2.32 -4.34 11.12
C ALA A 342 2.81 -3.99 12.53
N ASP A 343 2.89 -5.00 13.41
CA ASP A 343 3.33 -4.84 14.79
C ASP A 343 4.80 -4.46 14.87
N ASP A 344 5.64 -5.08 14.05
CA ASP A 344 7.04 -4.75 13.93
C ASP A 344 7.25 -3.32 13.43
N PHE A 345 6.52 -2.89 12.41
CA PHE A 345 6.59 -1.51 11.95
C PHE A 345 6.18 -0.53 13.05
N ALA A 346 5.06 -0.78 13.74
CA ALA A 346 4.62 0.09 14.83
C ALA A 346 5.65 0.14 15.97
N MET A 347 6.29 -0.99 16.29
CA MET A 347 7.34 -1.09 17.30
C MET A 347 8.59 -0.31 16.88
N GLU A 348 9.05 -0.46 15.64
CA GLU A 348 10.19 0.28 15.09
C GLU A 348 9.97 1.79 15.15
N MET A 349 8.80 2.26 14.68
CA MET A 349 8.49 3.69 14.62
C MET A 349 8.32 4.35 15.99
N THR A 350 7.87 3.60 17.00
CA THR A 350 7.55 4.16 18.33
C THR A 350 8.60 3.84 19.40
N GLN A 351 9.39 2.79 19.20
CA GLN A 351 10.31 2.23 20.20
C GLN A 351 11.69 1.86 19.62
N GLY A 352 12.01 2.28 18.37
CA GLY A 352 13.27 1.97 17.69
C GLY A 352 14.55 2.11 18.53
N PRO A 353 14.76 3.22 19.27
CA PRO A 353 15.94 3.40 20.14
C PRO A 353 16.10 2.33 21.24
N ALA A 354 15.00 1.67 21.64
CA ALA A 354 15.02 0.56 22.59
C ALA A 354 15.28 -0.80 21.92
N LEU A 355 15.05 -0.92 20.61
CA LEU A 355 15.30 -2.13 19.83
C LEU A 355 16.74 -2.20 19.34
N HIS A 356 17.29 -1.07 18.86
CA HIS A 356 18.65 -1.02 18.36
C HIS A 356 19.25 0.39 18.40
N SER A 357 20.58 0.42 18.40
CA SER A 357 21.43 1.59 18.26
C SER A 357 22.75 1.16 17.61
N PRO A 358 23.63 2.11 17.23
CA PRO A 358 24.98 1.77 16.78
C PRO A 358 25.77 0.92 17.79
N ALA A 359 25.49 1.03 19.09
CA ALA A 359 26.24 0.38 20.16
C ALA A 359 25.56 -0.88 20.75
N SER A 360 24.25 -1.06 20.57
CA SER A 360 23.48 -2.14 21.18
C SER A 360 22.32 -2.57 20.28
N SER A 361 21.85 -3.81 20.39
CA SER A 361 20.65 -4.25 19.68
C SER A 361 20.01 -5.46 20.34
N ALA A 362 18.69 -5.59 20.20
CA ALA A 362 17.96 -6.80 20.50
C ALA A 362 18.30 -7.88 19.46
N PRO A 363 18.91 -9.02 19.83
CA PRO A 363 19.37 -10.01 18.86
C PRO A 363 18.25 -10.58 17.98
N ALA A 364 17.05 -10.78 18.53
CA ALA A 364 15.90 -11.24 17.78
C ALA A 364 15.42 -10.22 16.73
N TRP A 365 15.60 -8.92 16.99
CA TRP A 365 15.23 -7.87 16.05
C TRP A 365 16.11 -7.89 14.81
N LEU A 366 17.43 -7.89 14.98
CA LEU A 366 18.38 -7.93 13.86
C LEU A 366 18.41 -9.28 13.13
N ALA A 367 17.94 -10.37 13.77
CA ALA A 367 17.73 -11.63 13.08
C ALA A 367 16.58 -11.55 12.07
N ARG A 368 15.55 -10.75 12.36
CA ARG A 368 14.42 -10.48 11.45
C ARG A 368 14.76 -9.42 10.41
N TYR A 369 15.42 -8.34 10.84
CA TYR A 369 15.80 -7.20 10.02
C TYR A 369 17.33 -6.99 10.03
N PRO A 370 18.08 -7.79 9.25
CA PRO A 370 19.52 -7.60 9.11
C PRO A 370 19.90 -6.20 8.61
N ARG A 371 21.04 -5.68 9.09
CA ARG A 371 21.62 -4.37 8.67
C ARG A 371 22.32 -4.39 7.30
N SER A 372 22.55 -5.60 6.78
CA SER A 372 23.27 -5.86 5.51
C SER A 372 22.40 -5.60 4.29
#